data_AF-A0A751Y311-F1
#
_entry.id   AF-A0A751Y311-F1
#
_cell.length_a   1.000
_cell.length_b   1.000
_cell.length_c   1.000
_cell.angle_alpha   90.00
_cell.angle_beta   90.00
_cell.angle_gamma   90.00
#
_symmetry.space_group_name_H-M   'P 1'
#
loop_
_entity.id
_entity.type
_entity.pdbx_description
1 polymer ?
#
loop_
_entity_poly.entity_id
_entity_poly.type
_entity_poly.pdbx_seq_one_letter_code
_entity_poly.pdbx_strand_id
1 'polypeptide(L)'
;VDMLDVDDRVELPQGCKAVNTAVEHIITQPFSEWPPLLGYNKLIAKENSQVLAEINGDPLLVMGTYHKGKVCCFASDCSPHWGSPQFLQWEHYATFWCNVLHTIKK
;
A
#
# COMPACT_ATOMS: atom_id res chain seq x y z
N VAL A 1 1.55 3.44 -11.11
CA VAL A 1 1.20 4.76 -10.55
C VAL A 1 1.93 5.84 -11.32
N ASP A 2 1.44 7.07 -11.21
CA ASP A 2 2.17 8.29 -11.56
C ASP A 2 2.50 9.04 -10.27
N MET A 3 3.69 9.67 -10.24
CA MET A 3 4.15 10.52 -9.15
C MET A 3 3.81 11.98 -9.48
N LEU A 4 3.72 12.81 -8.45
CA LEU A 4 3.57 14.26 -8.66
C LEU A 4 4.89 14.85 -9.18
N ASP A 5 4.79 15.98 -9.87
CA ASP A 5 5.93 16.78 -10.32
C ASP A 5 6.47 17.73 -9.22
N VAL A 6 6.00 17.55 -7.99
CA VAL A 6 6.33 18.30 -6.77
C VAL A 6 6.60 17.34 -5.61
N ASP A 7 6.93 17.88 -4.43
CA ASP A 7 7.04 17.08 -3.20
C ASP A 7 5.72 16.36 -2.91
N ASP A 8 5.77 15.02 -2.94
CA ASP A 8 4.62 14.14 -2.80
C ASP A 8 4.51 13.53 -1.39
N ARG A 9 5.39 13.92 -0.46
CA ARG A 9 5.38 13.38 0.90
C ARG A 9 4.18 13.90 1.67
N VAL A 10 3.39 12.98 2.20
CA VAL A 10 2.30 13.27 3.14
C VAL A 10 2.71 12.75 4.50
N GLU A 11 3.06 13.67 5.41
CA GLU A 11 3.39 13.34 6.79
C GLU A 11 2.12 13.28 7.64
N LEU A 12 1.98 12.20 8.43
CA LEU A 12 0.82 11.92 9.28
C LEU A 12 1.29 11.60 10.70
N PRO A 13 1.84 12.56 11.46
CA PRO A 13 2.32 12.32 12.82
C PRO A 13 1.22 11.79 13.77
N GLN A 14 -0.04 12.12 13.51
CA GLN A 14 -1.21 11.59 14.22
C GLN A 14 -1.55 10.12 13.87
N GLY A 15 -0.94 9.59 12.82
CA GLY A 15 -1.26 8.29 12.22
C GLY A 15 -2.55 8.31 11.40
N CYS A 16 -2.57 7.54 10.31
CA CYS A 16 -3.80 7.27 9.54
C CYS A 16 -3.91 5.77 9.28
N LYS A 17 -5.09 5.20 9.50
CA LYS A 17 -5.40 3.82 9.12
C LYS A 17 -5.83 3.80 7.67
N ALA A 18 -5.23 2.90 6.90
CA ALA A 18 -5.70 2.63 5.55
C ALA A 18 -6.99 1.81 5.57
N VAL A 19 -7.68 1.79 4.43
CA VAL A 19 -8.90 1.02 4.20
C VAL A 19 -8.72 0.17 2.96
N ASN A 20 -9.18 -1.08 3.01
CA ASN A 20 -9.26 -1.91 1.81
C ASN A 20 -10.32 -1.33 0.85
N THR A 21 -10.06 -1.40 -0.44
CA THR A 21 -11.09 -1.08 -1.44
C THR A 21 -12.09 -2.24 -1.59
N ALA A 22 -13.13 -2.05 -2.39
CA ALA A 22 -14.08 -3.13 -2.71
C ALA A 22 -13.47 -4.27 -3.56
N VAL A 23 -12.21 -4.14 -4.01
CA VAL A 23 -11.53 -5.15 -4.81
C VAL A 23 -11.06 -6.29 -3.91
N GLU A 24 -11.67 -7.45 -4.05
CA GLU A 24 -11.22 -8.66 -3.37
C GLU A 24 -9.88 -9.13 -3.92
N HIS A 25 -8.88 -9.26 -3.06
CA HIS A 25 -7.54 -9.68 -3.45
C HIS A 25 -6.86 -10.50 -2.35
N ILE A 26 -6.06 -11.51 -2.73
CA ILE A 26 -5.38 -12.42 -1.78
C ILE A 26 -4.47 -11.69 -0.77
N ILE A 27 -3.97 -10.51 -1.15
CA ILE A 27 -3.14 -9.66 -0.28
C ILE A 27 -3.97 -9.06 0.86
N THR A 28 -5.21 -8.64 0.60
CA THR A 28 -6.05 -7.86 1.52
C THR A 28 -7.14 -8.69 2.22
N GLN A 29 -7.49 -9.87 1.71
CA GLN A 29 -8.49 -10.76 2.31
C GLN A 29 -8.22 -11.18 3.77
N PRO A 30 -6.97 -11.43 4.21
CA PRO A 30 -6.73 -11.94 5.57
C PRO A 30 -7.04 -10.96 6.71
N PHE A 31 -7.28 -9.68 6.42
CA PHE A 31 -7.48 -8.64 7.42
C PHE A 31 -8.48 -7.57 6.98
N SER A 32 -9.18 -6.97 7.93
CA SER A 32 -10.13 -5.88 7.67
C SER A 32 -9.63 -4.51 8.14
N GLU A 33 -8.67 -4.47 9.06
CA GLU A 33 -8.18 -3.24 9.67
C GLU A 33 -6.67 -3.10 9.52
N TRP A 34 -6.23 -1.93 9.05
CA TRP A 34 -4.82 -1.58 8.96
C TRP A 34 -4.31 -0.93 10.26
N PRO A 35 -3.07 -1.21 10.68
CA PRO A 35 -2.39 -0.40 11.68
C PRO A 35 -2.16 1.02 11.13
N PRO A 36 -2.02 2.03 12.02
CA PRO A 36 -1.76 3.40 11.57
C PRO A 36 -0.39 3.50 10.90
N LEU A 37 -0.31 4.22 9.79
CA LEU A 37 0.94 4.62 9.15
C LEU A 37 1.18 6.12 9.38
N LEU A 38 2.44 6.51 9.48
CA LEU A 38 2.85 7.88 9.85
C LEU A 38 3.20 8.77 8.65
N GLY A 39 3.05 8.23 7.44
CA GLY A 39 3.16 8.98 6.20
C GLY A 39 3.20 8.07 4.98
N TYR A 40 3.19 8.66 3.80
CA TYR A 40 3.24 7.97 2.51
C TYR A 40 3.58 8.97 1.39
N ASN A 41 3.96 8.47 0.22
CA ASN A 41 4.02 9.27 -1.00
C ASN A 41 2.64 9.34 -1.65
N LYS A 42 2.15 10.54 -1.97
CA LYS A 42 0.90 10.76 -2.68
C LYS A 42 1.06 10.36 -4.16
N LEU A 43 0.31 9.34 -4.57
CA LEU A 43 0.40 8.76 -5.90
C LEU A 43 -0.93 8.87 -6.64
N ILE A 44 -0.89 8.81 -7.98
CA ILE A 44 -2.07 8.69 -8.83
C ILE A 44 -2.08 7.28 -9.45
N ALA A 45 -3.20 6.57 -9.33
CA ALA A 45 -3.37 5.26 -9.98
C ALA A 45 -3.49 5.44 -11.51
N LYS A 46 -2.87 4.54 -12.28
CA LYS A 46 -3.00 4.53 -13.75
C LYS A 46 -4.34 3.90 -14.14
N GLU A 47 -4.91 4.28 -15.29
CA GLU A 47 -6.21 3.76 -15.76
C GLU A 47 -6.29 2.22 -15.77
N ASN A 48 -5.21 1.54 -16.18
CA ASN A 48 -5.14 0.08 -16.24
C ASN A 48 -4.48 -0.55 -14.99
N SER A 49 -4.71 0.03 -13.82
CA SER A 49 -4.23 -0.48 -12.53
C SER A 49 -5.37 -0.69 -11.54
N GLN A 50 -5.15 -1.53 -10.53
CA GLN A 50 -6.13 -1.85 -9.50
C GLN A 50 -5.63 -1.36 -8.14
N VAL A 51 -6.39 -0.47 -7.51
CA VAL A 51 -6.12 -0.01 -6.14
C VAL A 51 -6.77 -1.00 -5.17
N LEU A 52 -5.95 -1.62 -4.33
CA LEU A 52 -6.36 -2.62 -3.35
C LEU A 52 -6.59 -2.02 -1.95
N ALA A 53 -5.89 -0.94 -1.64
CA ALA A 53 -6.06 -0.20 -0.39
C ALA A 53 -5.78 1.29 -0.60
N GLU A 54 -6.44 2.13 0.18
CA GLU A 54 -6.30 3.59 0.20
C GLU A 54 -5.94 4.08 1.60
N ILE A 55 -5.16 5.15 1.69
CA ILE A 55 -4.82 5.84 2.94
C ILE A 55 -5.16 7.32 2.77
N ASN A 56 -5.92 7.89 3.70
CA ASN A 56 -6.31 9.30 3.64
C ASN A 56 -6.94 9.72 2.28
N GLY A 57 -7.65 8.79 1.62
CA GLY A 57 -8.27 9.00 0.31
C GLY A 57 -7.33 8.91 -0.90
N ASP A 58 -6.05 8.56 -0.69
CA ASP A 58 -5.05 8.38 -1.75
C ASP A 58 -4.64 6.90 -1.89
N PRO A 59 -4.17 6.45 -3.07
CA PRO A 59 -3.76 5.06 -3.29
C PRO A 59 -2.60 4.64 -2.38
N LEU A 60 -2.80 3.60 -1.57
CA LEU A 60 -1.75 2.99 -0.74
C LEU A 60 -1.12 1.77 -1.42
N LEU A 61 -1.96 0.86 -1.93
CA LEU A 61 -1.52 -0.40 -2.52
C LEU A 61 -2.11 -0.54 -3.91
N VAL A 62 -1.25 -0.53 -4.94
CA VAL A 62 -1.67 -0.52 -6.34
C VAL A 62 -1.03 -1.68 -7.09
N MET A 63 -1.86 -2.50 -7.75
CA MET A 63 -1.45 -3.57 -8.64
C MET A 63 -1.53 -3.13 -10.09
N GLY A 64 -0.60 -3.62 -10.91
CA GLY A 64 -0.63 -3.42 -12.36
C GLY A 64 0.20 -4.45 -13.10
N THR A 65 0.30 -4.26 -14.41
CA THR A 65 1.13 -5.08 -15.29
C THR A 65 2.07 -4.20 -16.10
N TYR A 66 3.21 -4.77 -16.48
CA TYR A 66 4.14 -4.14 -17.41
C TYR A 66 4.66 -5.20 -18.40
N HIS A 67 4.21 -5.10 -19.65
CA HIS A 67 4.32 -6.16 -20.64
C HIS A 67 3.80 -7.50 -20.09
N LYS A 68 4.67 -8.51 -19.94
CA LYS A 68 4.32 -9.84 -19.36
C LYS A 68 4.53 -9.91 -17.84
N GLY A 69 5.07 -8.85 -17.22
CA GLY A 69 5.35 -8.79 -15.79
C GLY A 69 4.19 -8.22 -15.00
N LYS A 70 4.18 -8.53 -13.70
CA LYS A 70 3.27 -7.95 -12.70
C LYS A 70 4.03 -6.95 -11.85
N VAL A 71 3.38 -5.85 -11.48
CA VAL A 71 3.97 -4.76 -10.69
C VAL A 71 3.06 -4.47 -9.51
N CYS A 72 3.66 -4.19 -8.36
CA CYS A 72 2.97 -3.74 -7.16
C CYS A 72 3.67 -2.48 -6.63
N CYS A 73 2.89 -1.48 -6.22
CA CYS A 73 3.37 -0.29 -5.53
C CYS A 73 2.71 -0.24 -4.15
N PHE A 74 3.52 -0.09 -3.10
CA PHE A 74 3.07 0.26 -1.75
C PHE A 74 3.61 1.66 -1.44
N ALA A 75 2.73 2.61 -1.12
CA ALA A 75 3.05 4.03 -1.09
C ALA A 75 3.69 4.50 0.22
N SER A 76 3.59 3.71 1.29
CA SER A 76 4.21 3.99 2.58
C SER A 76 5.52 3.19 2.73
N ASP A 77 6.13 3.25 3.91
CA ASP A 77 7.41 2.60 4.19
C ASP A 77 7.20 1.22 4.86
N CYS A 78 8.08 0.26 4.55
CA CYS A 78 8.17 -1.01 5.26
C CYS A 78 8.96 -0.91 6.58
N SER A 79 9.40 0.30 6.94
CA SER A 79 10.30 0.56 8.05
C SER A 79 10.09 1.98 8.64
N PRO A 80 10.75 2.32 9.76
CA PRO A 80 10.63 3.66 10.34
C PRO A 80 11.13 4.77 9.39
N HIS A 81 10.58 6.00 9.46
CA HIS A 81 9.58 6.44 10.46
C HIS A 81 8.12 6.29 10.02
N TRP A 82 7.81 6.17 8.73
CA TRP A 82 6.41 6.03 8.28
C TRP A 82 5.78 4.68 8.63
N GLY A 83 6.56 3.61 8.57
CA GLY A 83 6.20 2.32 9.14
C GLY A 83 6.18 2.42 10.66
N SER A 84 4.99 2.65 11.21
CA SER A 84 4.80 2.80 12.65
C SER A 84 5.22 1.53 13.41
N PRO A 85 5.52 1.63 14.72
CA PRO A 85 5.73 0.44 15.55
C PRO A 85 4.54 -0.53 15.49
N GLN A 86 3.31 -0.02 15.40
CA GLN A 86 2.10 -0.83 15.28
C GLN A 86 2.04 -1.58 13.95
N PHE A 87 2.54 -0.99 12.85
CA PHE A 87 2.64 -1.68 11.57
C PHE A 87 3.69 -2.79 11.60
N LEU A 88 4.85 -2.53 12.18
CA LEU A 88 5.94 -3.50 12.27
C LEU A 88 5.62 -4.68 13.21
N GLN A 89 4.79 -4.45 14.23
CA GLN A 89 4.35 -5.46 15.20
C GLN A 89 3.01 -6.11 14.81
N TRP A 90 2.46 -5.75 13.66
CA TRP A 90 1.16 -6.24 13.21
C TRP A 90 1.21 -7.74 12.91
N GLU A 91 0.20 -8.49 13.37
CA GLU A 91 0.15 -9.94 13.20
C GLU A 91 0.18 -10.38 11.73
N HIS A 92 -0.34 -9.54 10.83
CA HIS A 92 -0.36 -9.81 9.39
C HIS A 92 0.85 -9.27 8.64
N TYR A 93 1.80 -8.57 9.30
CA TYR A 93 2.91 -7.88 8.62
C TYR A 93 3.72 -8.80 7.70
N ALA A 94 4.18 -9.94 8.21
CA ALA A 94 4.97 -10.88 7.42
C ALA A 94 4.14 -11.51 6.28
N THR A 95 2.92 -11.95 6.59
CA THR A 95 2.01 -12.57 5.61
C THR A 95 1.63 -11.60 4.50
N PHE A 96 1.39 -10.33 4.82
CA PHE A 96 1.12 -9.25 3.87
C PHE A 96 2.24 -9.14 2.83
N TRP A 97 3.49 -8.97 3.27
CA TRP A 97 4.64 -8.86 2.35
C TRP A 97 4.89 -10.14 1.57
N CYS A 98 4.73 -11.31 2.19
CA CYS A 98 4.79 -12.58 1.49
C CYS A 98 3.73 -12.66 0.38
N ASN A 99 2.48 -12.27 0.65
CA ASN A 99 1.41 -12.29 -0.35
C ASN A 99 1.68 -11.31 -1.50
N VAL A 100 2.23 -10.13 -1.20
CA VAL A 100 2.68 -9.18 -2.23
C VAL A 100 3.71 -9.84 -3.17
N LEU A 101 4.76 -10.45 -2.60
CA LEU A 101 5.82 -11.10 -3.38
C LEU A 101 5.32 -12.30 -4.19
N HIS A 102 4.47 -13.15 -3.60
CA HIS A 102 3.87 -14.27 -4.32
C HIS A 102 2.98 -13.80 -5.47
N THR A 103 2.25 -12.71 -5.29
CA THR A 103 1.36 -12.15 -6.33
C THR A 103 2.14 -11.72 -7.56
N ILE A 104 3.28 -11.06 -7.38
CA ILE A 104 4.11 -10.53 -8.48
C ILE A 104 5.14 -11.53 -9.03
N LYS A 105 5.20 -12.75 -8.49
CA LYS A 105 6.08 -13.81 -8.99
C LYS A 105 5.80 -14.11 -10.47
N LYS A 106 6.89 -14.26 -11.25
CA LYS A 106 6.88 -14.63 -12.67
C LYS A 106 6.54 -16.10 -12.89
#